data_AF-A0A7W1N2K9-F1
#
_entry.id   AF-A0A7W1N2K9-F1
#
_cell.length_a   1.000
_cell.length_b   1.000
_cell.length_c   1.000
_cell.angle_alpha   90.00
_cell.angle_beta   90.00
_cell.angle_gamma   90.00
#
_symmetry.space_group_name_H-M   'P 1'
#
loop_
_entity.id
_entity.type
_entity.pdbx_description
1 polymer ?
#
loop_
_entity_poly.entity_id
_entity_poly.type
_entity_poly.pdbx_seq_one_letter_code
_entity_poly.pdbx_strand_id
1 'polypeptide(L)'
;MNVLSTLCERPRGWASLRVDGELSELESALLDAHLGRCQPCRAFARGAEDVAAALASARLERPAPLALLLSVSRSAGRRHRTVQALRAAAAATLVAAVAAGATAVGVLTQPPSAKATRVAMVAGSDSLDRVRELRRAGLIEQNQTLENRAIPRNKQVPGESY
;
A
#
# COMPACT_ATOMS: atom_id res chain seq x y z
N MET A 1 9.79 19.45 -24.75
CA MET A 1 9.57 18.45 -23.68
C MET A 1 10.78 17.52 -23.69
N ASN A 2 11.64 17.60 -22.67
CA ASN A 2 12.88 16.82 -22.63
C ASN A 2 12.55 15.44 -22.05
N VAL A 3 12.48 14.41 -22.90
CA VAL A 3 12.23 13.04 -22.48
C VAL A 3 13.43 12.61 -21.64
N LEU A 4 13.19 12.35 -20.35
CA LEU A 4 14.23 11.80 -19.49
C LEU A 4 14.55 10.39 -19.94
N SER A 5 15.84 10.06 -20.04
CA SER A 5 16.20 8.66 -20.26
C SER A 5 15.68 7.84 -19.08
N THR A 6 15.16 6.65 -19.36
CA THR A 6 14.63 5.71 -18.35
C THR A 6 15.64 5.40 -17.24
N LEU A 7 16.93 5.53 -17.53
CA LEU A 7 18.02 5.37 -16.56
C LEU A 7 18.13 6.54 -15.55
N CYS A 8 17.63 7.73 -15.89
CA CYS A 8 17.69 8.93 -15.04
C CYS A 8 16.42 9.15 -14.22
N GLU A 9 15.30 8.54 -14.60
CA GLU A 9 14.02 8.71 -13.89
C GLU A 9 14.14 8.26 -12.42
N ARG A 10 14.69 7.06 -12.20
CA ARG A 10 14.82 6.49 -10.85
C ARG A 10 15.77 7.31 -9.95
N PRO A 11 17.00 7.68 -10.38
CA PRO A 11 17.85 8.57 -9.62
C PRO A 11 17.22 9.92 -9.29
N ARG A 12 16.38 10.48 -10.19
CA ARG A 12 15.67 11.73 -9.90
C ARG A 12 14.58 11.55 -8.85
N GLY A 13 13.87 10.42 -8.86
CA GLY A 13 12.95 10.04 -7.78
C GLY A 13 13.67 9.93 -6.43
N TRP A 14 14.83 9.25 -6.40
CA TRP A 14 15.65 9.15 -5.19
C TRP A 14 16.17 10.50 -4.70
N ALA A 15 16.55 11.41 -5.62
CA ALA A 15 16.98 12.76 -5.24
C ALA A 15 15.85 13.54 -4.53
N SER A 16 14.59 13.36 -4.93
CA SER A 16 13.44 13.92 -4.21
C SER A 16 13.29 13.32 -2.82
N LEU A 17 13.30 11.98 -2.72
CA LEU A 17 13.18 11.29 -1.42
C LEU A 17 14.32 11.64 -0.46
N ARG A 18 15.54 11.88 -0.96
CA ARG A 18 16.68 12.30 -0.13
C ARG A 18 16.41 13.63 0.56
N VAL A 19 15.82 14.58 -0.16
CA VAL A 19 15.45 15.90 0.36
C VAL A 19 14.38 15.77 1.45
N ASP A 20 13.45 14.82 1.29
CA ASP A 20 12.41 14.53 2.28
C ASP A 20 12.93 13.71 3.49
N GLY A 21 14.17 13.22 3.44
CA GLY A 21 14.75 12.35 4.47
C GLY A 21 14.25 10.89 4.43
N GLU A 22 13.58 10.50 3.35
CA GLU A 22 12.89 9.21 3.18
C GLU A 22 13.69 8.21 2.33
N LEU A 23 14.95 8.51 2.03
CA LEU A 23 15.80 7.64 1.21
C LEU A 23 16.57 6.63 2.07
N SER A 24 16.46 5.34 1.75
CA SER A 24 17.22 4.29 2.46
C SER A 24 18.74 4.40 2.21
N GLU A 25 19.55 3.73 3.05
CA GLU A 25 21.02 3.73 2.90
C GLU A 25 21.47 3.13 1.55
N LEU A 26 20.85 2.01 1.14
CA LEU A 26 21.15 1.38 -0.15
C LEU A 26 20.84 2.32 -1.31
N GLU A 27 19.67 2.95 -1.29
CA GLU A 27 19.26 3.87 -2.36
C GLU A 27 20.13 5.13 -2.36
N SER A 28 20.58 5.59 -1.19
CA SER A 28 21.56 6.67 -1.09
C SER A 28 22.87 6.31 -1.79
N ALA A 29 23.44 5.13 -1.51
CA ALA A 29 24.66 4.68 -2.17
C ALA A 29 24.49 4.54 -3.69
N LEU A 30 23.34 4.03 -4.15
CA LEU A 30 23.02 3.91 -5.57
C LEU A 30 22.85 5.28 -6.25
N LEU A 31 22.19 6.22 -5.57
CA LEU A 31 22.05 7.59 -6.02
C LEU A 31 23.43 8.24 -6.15
N ASP A 32 24.28 8.16 -5.12
CA ASP A 32 25.62 8.76 -5.14
C ASP A 32 26.49 8.20 -6.28
N ALA A 33 26.42 6.89 -6.52
CA ALA A 33 27.10 6.26 -7.65
C ALA A 33 26.61 6.82 -9.00
N HIS A 34 25.30 7.02 -9.17
CA HIS A 34 24.75 7.62 -10.38
C HIS A 34 25.15 9.10 -10.52
N LEU A 35 25.04 9.86 -9.43
CA LEU A 35 25.45 11.26 -9.37
C LEU A 35 26.95 11.40 -9.65
N GLY A 36 27.80 10.43 -9.32
CA GLY A 36 29.22 10.43 -9.71
C GLY A 36 29.45 10.43 -11.22
N ARG A 37 28.51 9.91 -12.02
CA ARG A 37 28.66 9.73 -13.47
C ARG A 37 27.78 10.65 -14.32
N CYS A 38 26.63 11.09 -13.80
CA CYS A 38 25.63 11.83 -14.58
C CYS A 38 25.56 13.31 -14.17
N GLN A 39 26.12 14.20 -15.01
CA GLN A 39 26.07 15.65 -14.77
C GLN A 39 24.63 16.22 -14.72
N PRO A 40 23.69 15.83 -15.61
CA PRO A 40 22.32 16.33 -15.54
C PRO A 40 21.59 15.96 -14.25
N CYS A 41 21.83 14.76 -13.72
CA CYS A 41 21.23 14.33 -12.45
C CYS A 41 21.88 15.02 -11.24
N ARG A 42 23.18 15.34 -11.28
CA ARG A 42 23.82 16.21 -10.27
C ARG A 42 23.20 17.59 -10.21
N ALA A 43 23.00 18.21 -11.38
CA ALA A 43 22.37 19.52 -11.46
C ALA A 43 20.93 19.48 -10.91
N PHE A 44 20.18 18.43 -11.24
CA PHE A 44 18.83 18.22 -10.71
C PHE A 44 18.83 18.04 -9.18
N ALA A 45 19.68 17.18 -8.63
CA ALA A 45 19.74 16.91 -7.20
C ALA A 45 20.08 18.18 -6.40
N ARG A 46 21.09 18.95 -6.84
CA ARG A 46 21.42 20.25 -6.25
C ARG A 46 20.26 21.22 -6.29
N GLY A 47 19.58 21.32 -7.44
CA GLY A 47 18.41 22.19 -7.56
C GLY A 47 17.28 21.80 -6.60
N ALA A 48 17.06 20.51 -6.38
CA ALA A 48 16.08 20.03 -5.40
C ALA A 48 16.48 20.38 -3.96
N GLU A 49 17.75 20.19 -3.61
CA GLU A 49 18.32 20.57 -2.31
C GLU A 49 18.20 22.08 -2.05
N ASP A 50 18.54 22.91 -3.05
CA ASP A 50 18.47 24.37 -2.96
C ASP A 50 17.03 24.86 -2.73
N VAL A 51 16.06 24.30 -3.48
CA VAL A 51 14.63 24.63 -3.31
C VAL A 51 14.14 24.24 -1.93
N ALA A 52 14.49 23.05 -1.45
CA ALA A 52 14.09 22.61 -0.13
C ALA A 52 14.72 23.44 0.99
N ALA A 53 16.00 23.80 0.86
CA ALA A 53 16.67 24.70 1.80
C ALA A 53 16.01 26.09 1.81
N ALA A 54 15.64 26.61 0.65
CA ALA A 54 14.92 27.89 0.53
C ALA A 54 13.54 27.83 1.20
N LEU A 55 12.78 26.75 1.00
CA LEU A 55 11.48 26.56 1.65
C LEU A 55 11.59 26.36 3.17
N ALA A 56 12.57 25.59 3.62
CA ALA A 56 12.79 25.32 5.05
C ALA A 56 13.24 26.58 5.82
N SER A 57 13.96 27.49 5.16
CA SER A 57 14.42 28.75 5.75
C SER A 57 13.46 29.92 5.54
N ALA A 58 12.41 29.75 4.72
CA ALA A 58 11.42 30.78 4.48
C ALA A 58 10.63 31.09 5.76
N ARG A 59 10.30 32.37 5.97
CA ARG A 59 9.46 32.79 7.09
C ARG A 59 8.08 32.15 6.94
N LEU A 60 7.65 31.42 7.97
CA LEU A 60 6.30 30.83 7.99
C LEU A 60 5.26 31.94 7.93
N GLU A 61 4.41 31.88 6.91
CA GLU A 61 3.21 32.69 6.83
C GLU A 61 2.16 32.10 7.77
N ARG A 62 1.46 32.96 8.53
CA ARG A 62 0.33 32.52 9.34
C ARG A 62 -0.88 32.44 8.40
N PRO A 63 -1.40 31.25 8.07
CA PRO A 63 -2.59 31.17 7.23
C PRO A 63 -3.72 31.92 7.93
N ALA A 64 -4.46 32.74 7.17
CA ALA A 64 -5.70 33.33 7.67
C ALA A 64 -6.61 32.19 8.15
N PRO A 65 -7.33 32.35 9.29
CA PRO A 65 -8.24 31.33 9.74
C PRO A 65 -9.24 31.03 8.61
N LEU A 66 -9.12 29.85 8.01
CA LEU A 66 -10.16 29.35 7.12
C LEU A 66 -11.41 29.23 7.98
N ALA A 67 -12.38 30.10 7.73
CA ALA A 67 -13.75 29.86 8.13
C ALA A 67 -14.24 28.66 7.30
N LEU A 68 -13.83 27.46 7.69
CA LEU A 68 -14.50 26.25 7.26
C LEU A 68 -15.92 26.41 7.76
N LEU A 69 -16.82 26.79 6.84
CA LEU A 69 -18.25 26.68 7.03
C LEU A 69 -18.57 25.18 7.07
N LEU A 70 -18.10 24.49 8.12
CA LEU A 70 -18.76 23.30 8.59
C LEU A 70 -20.15 23.80 8.96
N SER A 71 -21.08 23.64 8.03
CA SER A 71 -22.49 23.64 8.35
C SER A 71 -22.65 22.51 9.35
N VAL A 72 -22.52 22.85 10.65
CA VAL A 72 -22.97 22.01 11.73
C VAL A 72 -24.48 22.00 11.54
N SER A 73 -24.92 21.09 10.67
CA SER A 73 -26.32 20.91 10.38
C SER A 73 -26.97 20.71 11.73
N ARG A 74 -27.88 21.62 12.13
CA ARG A 74 -28.65 21.50 13.38
C ARG A 74 -29.36 20.14 13.50
N SER A 75 -29.45 19.40 12.39
CA SER A 75 -29.86 18.00 12.33
C SER A 75 -28.96 17.03 13.11
N ALA A 76 -27.67 17.32 13.36
CA ALA A 76 -26.80 16.45 14.16
C ALA A 76 -27.29 16.33 15.61
N GLY A 77 -27.71 17.44 16.22
CA GLY A 77 -28.32 17.44 17.55
C GLY A 77 -29.67 16.72 17.58
N ARG A 78 -30.50 16.88 16.53
CA ARG A 78 -31.77 16.16 16.39
C ARG A 78 -31.57 14.65 16.20
N ARG A 79 -30.62 14.25 15.35
CA ARG A 79 -30.24 12.85 15.10
C ARG A 79 -29.72 12.18 16.37
N HIS A 80 -28.90 12.89 17.15
CA HIS A 80 -28.40 12.39 18.43
C HIS A 80 -29.55 12.13 19.42
N ARG A 81 -30.51 13.06 19.53
CA ARG A 81 -31.69 12.88 20.39
C ARG A 81 -32.59 11.74 19.92
N THR A 82 -32.83 11.59 18.62
CA THR A 82 -33.63 10.46 18.09
C THR A 82 -32.93 9.12 18.31
N VAL A 83 -31.61 9.04 18.13
CA VAL A 83 -30.85 7.81 18.40
C VAL A 83 -30.87 7.47 19.89
N GLN A 84 -30.76 8.47 20.78
CA GLN A 84 -30.91 8.25 22.22
C GLN A 84 -32.31 7.77 22.62
N ALA A 85 -33.37 8.35 22.04
CA ALA A 85 -34.74 7.93 22.28
C ALA A 85 -35.00 6.49 21.81
N LEU A 86 -34.48 6.11 20.64
CA LEU A 86 -34.56 4.74 20.14
C LEU A 86 -33.78 3.74 21.02
N ARG A 87 -32.61 4.12 21.54
CA ARG A 87 -31.85 3.29 22.49
C ARG A 87 -32.61 3.09 23.81
N ALA A 88 -33.25 4.13 24.33
CA ALA A 88 -34.09 4.01 25.53
C ALA A 88 -35.31 3.11 25.29
N ALA A 89 -35.96 3.21 24.12
CA ALA A 89 -37.07 2.34 23.73
C ALA A 89 -36.63 0.86 23.61
N ALA A 90 -35.46 0.59 23.03
CA ALA A 90 -34.92 -0.77 22.93
C ALA A 90 -34.59 -1.39 24.30
N ALA A 91 -34.11 -0.58 25.26
CA ALA A 91 -33.88 -1.05 26.63
C ALA A 91 -35.18 -1.41 27.35
N ALA A 92 -36.26 -0.64 27.14
CA ALA A 92 -37.57 -0.93 27.72
C ALA A 92 -38.18 -2.23 27.19
N THR A 93 -37.99 -2.56 25.91
CA THR A 93 -38.48 -3.83 25.33
C THR A 93 -37.75 -5.06 25.89
N LEU A 94 -36.47 -4.95 26.24
CA LEU A 94 -35.71 -6.06 26.84
C LEU A 94 -36.18 -6.35 28.28
N VAL A 95 -36.47 -5.32 29.07
CA VAL A 95 -36.99 -5.49 30.43
C VAL A 95 -38.40 -6.10 30.42
N ALA A 96 -39.25 -5.69 29.47
CA ALA A 96 -40.58 -6.26 29.31
C ALA A 96 -40.54 -7.74 28.87
N ALA A 97 -39.59 -8.14 28.01
CA ALA A 97 -39.41 -9.53 27.60
C ALA A 97 -38.94 -10.43 28.77
N VAL A 98 -38.08 -9.92 29.66
CA VAL A 98 -37.63 -10.65 30.86
C VAL A 98 -38.74 -10.77 31.91
N ALA A 99 -39.62 -9.76 32.03
CA ALA A 99 -40.75 -9.79 32.97
C ALA A 99 -41.93 -10.68 32.49
N ALA A 100 -42.06 -10.94 31.19
CA ALA A 100 -43.23 -11.60 30.61
C ALA A 100 -43.03 -13.07 30.17
N GLY A 101 -41.83 -13.64 30.21
CA GLY A 101 -41.68 -14.99 29.64
C GLY A 101 -40.34 -15.65 29.88
N ALA A 102 -40.13 -16.12 31.11
CA ALA A 102 -39.17 -17.18 31.37
C ALA A 102 -39.73 -18.52 30.88
N THR A 103 -39.72 -18.77 29.56
CA THR A 103 -39.76 -20.13 29.01
C THR A 103 -39.14 -20.17 27.61
N ALA A 104 -38.09 -20.98 27.48
CA ALA A 104 -37.53 -21.57 26.27
C ALA A 104 -36.43 -20.81 25.47
N VAL A 105 -35.24 -21.40 25.57
CA VAL A 105 -34.22 -21.61 24.50
C VAL A 105 -33.28 -20.45 24.20
N GLY A 106 -31.99 -20.71 24.45
CA GLY A 106 -30.90 -19.77 24.30
C GLY A 106 -30.59 -19.38 22.86
N VAL A 107 -30.10 -18.17 22.70
CA VAL A 107 -29.28 -17.76 21.56
C VAL A 107 -28.18 -16.82 22.08
N LEU A 108 -26.96 -17.35 22.08
CA LEU A 108 -25.71 -16.62 22.16
C LEU A 108 -25.68 -15.54 21.06
N THR A 109 -25.62 -14.26 21.44
CA THR A 109 -25.25 -13.19 20.49
C THR A 109 -24.22 -12.28 21.13
N GLN A 110 -23.01 -12.79 21.22
CA GLN A 110 -21.81 -11.96 21.36
C GLN A 110 -21.48 -11.45 19.95
N PRO A 111 -21.51 -10.12 19.68
CA PRO A 111 -21.08 -9.63 18.38
C PRO A 111 -19.56 -9.84 18.25
N PRO A 112 -19.06 -10.41 17.14
CA PRO A 112 -17.63 -10.51 16.93
C PRO A 112 -17.04 -9.09 16.79
N SER A 113 -16.17 -8.72 17.73
CA SER A 113 -15.28 -7.58 17.57
C SER A 113 -14.29 -7.94 16.46
N ALA A 114 -14.60 -7.54 15.23
CA ALA A 114 -13.67 -7.62 14.11
C ALA A 114 -12.49 -6.69 14.41
N LYS A 115 -11.38 -7.25 14.90
CA LYS A 115 -10.10 -6.55 14.93
C LYS A 115 -9.71 -6.27 13.48
N ALA A 116 -9.70 -4.99 13.11
CA ALA A 116 -9.20 -4.55 11.82
C ALA A 116 -7.69 -4.78 11.77
N THR A 117 -7.27 -5.83 11.08
CA THR A 117 -5.87 -6.04 10.71
C THR A 117 -5.46 -4.92 9.75
N ARG A 118 -4.61 -4.00 10.21
CA ARG A 118 -3.98 -3.01 9.31
C ARG A 118 -2.93 -3.72 8.49
N VAL A 119 -3.17 -3.88 7.20
CA VAL A 119 -2.14 -4.27 6.24
C VAL A 119 -1.45 -2.99 5.77
N ALA A 120 -0.14 -2.90 5.99
CA ALA A 120 0.67 -1.82 5.43
C ALA A 120 0.80 -2.02 3.92
N MET A 121 0.34 -1.04 3.14
CA MET A 121 0.59 -0.98 1.70
C MET A 121 2.04 -0.52 1.49
N VAL A 122 2.90 -1.43 1.07
CA VAL A 122 4.23 -1.07 0.56
C VAL A 122 4.04 -0.60 -0.88
N ALA A 123 4.25 0.70 -1.13
CA ALA A 123 4.27 1.26 -2.46
C ALA A 123 5.51 0.77 -3.21
N GLY A 124 5.34 -0.27 -4.03
CA GLY A 124 6.37 -0.72 -4.97
C GLY A 124 5.73 -0.90 -6.34
N SER A 125 5.63 0.18 -7.12
CA SER A 125 4.88 0.13 -8.39
C SER A 125 5.67 -0.40 -9.58
N ASP A 126 7.01 -0.30 -9.63
CA ASP A 126 7.68 -0.51 -10.93
C ASP A 126 8.76 -1.62 -10.98
N SER A 127 9.31 -2.08 -9.83
CA SER A 127 10.39 -3.09 -9.86
C SER A 127 9.94 -4.53 -9.62
N LEU A 128 8.95 -4.76 -8.74
CA LEU A 128 8.53 -6.13 -8.42
C LEU A 128 7.74 -6.77 -9.56
N ASP A 129 6.92 -5.99 -10.27
CA ASP A 129 6.11 -6.50 -11.36
C ASP A 129 6.97 -6.86 -12.58
N ARG A 130 8.03 -6.10 -12.88
CA ARG A 130 9.02 -6.48 -13.90
C ARG A 130 9.77 -7.77 -13.55
N VAL A 131 10.14 -7.97 -12.29
CA VAL A 131 10.82 -9.20 -11.87
C VAL A 131 9.90 -10.41 -11.95
N ARG A 132 8.62 -10.24 -11.61
CA ARG A 132 7.59 -11.29 -11.75
C ARG A 132 7.32 -11.64 -13.21
N GLU A 133 7.30 -10.65 -14.09
CA GLU A 133 7.06 -10.83 -15.52
C GLU A 133 8.21 -11.57 -16.20
N LEU A 134 9.46 -11.17 -15.94
CA LEU A 134 10.65 -11.86 -16.46
C LEU A 134 10.75 -13.30 -15.95
N ARG A 135 10.42 -13.54 -14.67
CA ARG A 135 10.41 -14.90 -14.10
C ARG A 135 9.30 -15.76 -14.70
N ARG A 136 8.11 -15.18 -14.95
CA ARG A 136 6.99 -15.89 -15.57
C ARG A 136 7.32 -16.31 -17.01
N ALA A 137 7.94 -15.41 -17.79
CA ALA A 137 8.38 -15.72 -19.15
C ALA A 137 9.39 -16.89 -19.18
N GLY A 138 10.40 -16.86 -18.31
CA GLY A 138 11.40 -17.94 -18.23
C GLY A 138 10.81 -19.29 -17.78
N LEU A 139 9.82 -19.29 -16.88
CA LEU A 139 9.18 -20.53 -16.43
C LEU A 139 8.29 -21.17 -17.51
N ILE A 140 7.69 -20.39 -18.40
CA ILE A 140 6.91 -20.90 -19.53
C ILE A 140 7.85 -21.53 -20.57
N GLU A 141 8.95 -20.86 -20.88
CA GLU A 141 9.96 -21.35 -21.83
C GLU A 141 10.67 -22.62 -21.31
N GLN A 142 10.96 -22.67 -20.01
CA GLN A 142 11.58 -23.83 -19.37
C GLN A 142 10.61 -25.03 -19.29
N ASN A 143 9.31 -24.83 -19.03
CA ASN A 143 8.34 -25.92 -19.08
C ASN A 143 8.14 -26.46 -20.50
N GLN A 144 8.07 -25.58 -21.51
CA GLN A 144 7.92 -25.99 -22.91
C GLN A 144 9.13 -26.79 -23.43
N THR A 145 10.34 -26.44 -22.99
CA THR A 145 11.56 -27.21 -23.34
C THR A 145 11.63 -28.56 -22.62
N LEU A 146 11.05 -28.68 -21.43
CA LEU A 146 10.94 -29.94 -20.70
C LEU A 146 9.85 -30.85 -21.30
N GLU A 147 8.70 -30.30 -21.71
CA GLU A 147 7.63 -31.07 -22.36
C GLU A 147 8.02 -31.54 -23.77
N ASN A 148 8.80 -30.75 -24.52
CA ASN A 148 9.33 -31.14 -25.84
C ASN A 148 10.52 -32.11 -25.76
N ARG A 149 11.18 -32.25 -24.60
CA ARG A 149 12.10 -33.36 -24.33
C ARG A 149 11.27 -34.58 -23.94
N ALA A 150 10.68 -35.20 -24.98
CA ALA A 150 9.95 -36.45 -24.93
C ALA A 150 10.45 -37.38 -23.81
N ILE A 151 9.61 -37.60 -22.80
CA ILE A 151 9.80 -38.68 -21.82
C ILE A 151 9.75 -39.99 -22.62
N PRO A 152 10.86 -40.72 -22.80
CA PRO A 152 10.77 -42.01 -23.47
C PRO A 152 9.99 -42.95 -22.55
N ARG A 153 8.78 -43.33 -22.99
CA ARG A 153 8.04 -44.46 -22.40
C ARG A 153 8.93 -45.68 -22.53
N ASN A 154 9.57 -46.08 -21.42
CA ASN A 154 10.48 -47.22 -21.36
C ASN A 154 9.75 -48.49 -21.80
N LYS A 155 9.96 -48.91 -23.06
CA LYS A 155 9.61 -50.24 -23.54
C LYS A 155 10.76 -51.17 -23.18
N GLN A 156 10.45 -52.21 -22.40
CA GLN A 156 11.23 -53.44 -22.20
C GLN A 156 11.68 -53.98 -23.59
N VAL A 157 12.75 -54.74 -23.80
CA VAL A 157 13.23 -56.00 -23.19
C VAL A 157 14.66 -56.30 -23.78
N PRO A 158 15.27 -57.52 -23.73
CA PRO A 158 16.46 -57.87 -22.92
C PRO A 158 17.69 -58.35 -23.73
N GLY A 159 18.76 -58.74 -23.02
CA GLY A 159 19.92 -59.47 -23.57
C GLY A 159 20.97 -58.55 -24.18
N GLU A 160 22.26 -58.82 -24.12
CA GLU A 160 22.95 -60.09 -24.00
C GLU A 160 24.29 -59.94 -23.26
N SER A 161 24.68 -61.08 -22.71
CA SER A 161 25.90 -61.42 -21.98
C SER A 161 27.16 -61.35 -22.85
N TYR A 162 28.28 -60.91 -22.27
CA TYR A 162 29.51 -61.71 -22.11
C TYR A 162 30.49 -61.01 -21.15
#